data_AF-A0A920VR27-F1
#
_entry.id   AF-A0A920VR27-F1
#
_cell.length_a   1.000
_cell.length_b   1.000
_cell.length_c   1.000
_cell.angle_alpha   90.00
_cell.angle_beta   90.00
_cell.angle_gamma   90.00
#
_symmetry.space_group_name_H-M   'P 1'
#
loop_
_entity.id
_entity.type
_entity.pdbx_description
1 polymer ?
#
loop_
_entity_poly.entity_id
_entity_poly.type
_entity_poly.pdbx_seq_one_letter_code
_entity_poly.pdbx_strand_id
1 'polypeptide(L)'
;MTTVITPSKTRLKYNRTIGVAAMQGPGFYYPWSGAVAENGKIFVLGRGSDSDPRGVRVTVMNLEEEYFGTFGSFGKGEGQAIWNASIAIEANSVSSPVTII
;
A
#
# COMPACT_ATOMS: atom_id res chain seq x y z
N MET A 1 20.78 1.32 33.37
CA MET A 1 21.04 2.49 32.51
C MET A 1 19.69 2.90 31.95
N THR A 2 19.14 4.04 32.38
CA THR A 2 17.76 4.45 32.02
C THR A 2 17.83 5.69 31.15
N THR A 3 17.39 5.60 29.90
CA THR A 3 17.38 6.75 28.97
C THR A 3 16.16 7.61 29.26
N VAL A 4 16.39 8.88 29.60
CA VAL A 4 15.33 9.88 29.70
C VAL A 4 15.07 10.43 28.30
N ILE A 5 13.86 10.22 27.78
CA ILE A 5 13.44 10.76 26.48
C ILE A 5 12.71 12.08 26.75
N THR A 6 13.30 13.21 26.34
CA THR A 6 12.61 14.50 26.37
C THR A 6 11.74 14.61 25.11
N PRO A 7 10.40 14.69 25.23
CA PRO A 7 9.54 14.78 24.06
C PRO A 7 9.77 16.11 23.32
N SER A 8 10.08 16.03 22.03
CA SER A 8 10.17 17.18 21.14
C SER A 8 8.78 17.81 20.93
N LYS A 9 8.69 19.14 20.97
CA LYS A 9 7.47 19.90 20.66
C LYS A 9 7.19 20.03 19.15
N THR A 10 8.06 19.50 18.29
CA THR A 10 7.88 19.60 16.83
C THR A 10 6.66 18.81 16.39
N ARG A 11 5.64 19.51 15.87
CA ARG A 11 4.45 18.89 15.30
C ARG A 11 4.72 18.46 13.86
N LEU A 12 4.18 17.30 13.47
CA LEU A 12 4.11 16.90 12.07
C LEU A 12 3.25 17.92 11.32
N LYS A 13 3.75 18.40 10.18
CA LYS A 13 2.99 19.25 9.26
C LYS A 13 2.41 18.37 8.17
N TYR A 14 1.09 18.44 8.01
CA TYR A 14 0.42 17.83 6.86
C TYR A 14 1.00 18.42 5.57
N ASN A 15 1.25 17.56 4.59
CA ASN A 15 1.74 17.95 3.26
C ASN A 15 0.63 17.84 2.23
N ARG A 16 0.10 16.63 2.03
CA ARG A 16 -0.92 16.32 1.01
C ARG A 16 -1.66 15.01 1.29
N THR A 17 -2.74 14.82 0.54
CA THR A 17 -3.46 13.56 0.35
C THR A 17 -3.27 13.17 -1.11
N ILE A 18 -3.08 11.89 -1.38
CA ILE A 18 -2.92 11.35 -2.74
C ILE A 18 -3.99 10.30 -3.00
N GLY A 19 -4.38 10.18 -4.27
CA GLY A 19 -5.31 9.17 -4.74
C GLY A 19 -6.79 9.57 -4.61
N VAL A 20 -7.63 8.78 -5.26
CA VAL A 20 -9.08 8.98 -5.37
C VAL A 20 -9.81 7.68 -5.03
N ALA A 21 -11.02 7.78 -4.50
CA ALA A 21 -11.89 6.63 -4.33
C ALA A 21 -12.29 6.09 -5.71
N ALA A 22 -11.73 4.95 -6.11
CA ALA A 22 -11.96 4.35 -7.42
C ALA A 22 -12.04 2.84 -7.31
N MET A 23 -13.17 2.28 -7.73
CA MET A 23 -13.44 0.84 -7.70
C MET A 23 -12.47 0.04 -8.58
N GLN A 24 -11.98 0.66 -9.65
CA GLN A 24 -10.99 0.11 -10.58
C GLN A 24 -10.10 1.21 -11.15
N GLY A 25 -8.95 0.82 -11.71
CA GLY A 25 -8.02 1.75 -12.36
C GLY A 25 -7.26 2.64 -11.36
N PRO A 26 -6.93 3.90 -11.73
CA PRO A 26 -6.16 4.81 -10.89
C PRO A 26 -6.96 5.23 -9.67
N GLY A 27 -6.47 4.85 -8.49
CA GLY A 27 -7.08 5.14 -7.20
C GLY A 27 -7.24 3.89 -6.33
N PHE A 28 -7.98 4.06 -5.24
CA PHE A 28 -8.06 3.08 -4.16
C PHE A 28 -9.50 2.67 -3.89
N TYR A 29 -9.68 1.37 -3.65
CA TYR A 29 -10.92 0.80 -3.16
C TYR A 29 -10.60 -0.07 -1.95
N TYR A 30 -11.14 0.28 -0.79
CA TYR A 30 -10.78 -0.32 0.50
C TYR A 30 -9.26 -0.37 0.77
N PRO A 31 -8.53 0.77 0.70
CA PRO A 31 -7.10 0.78 1.05
C PRO A 31 -6.91 0.35 2.50
N TRP A 32 -5.97 -0.55 2.73
CA TRP A 32 -5.79 -1.19 4.04
C TRP A 32 -4.35 -1.07 4.56
N SER A 33 -3.37 -1.35 3.71
CA SER A 33 -1.95 -1.26 4.07
C SER A 33 -1.15 -0.65 2.92
N GLY A 34 0.00 -0.06 3.22
CA GLY A 34 0.86 0.59 2.23
C GLY A 34 2.33 0.42 2.55
N ALA A 35 3.15 0.28 1.52
CA ALA A 35 4.61 0.25 1.63
C ALA A 35 5.26 1.15 0.57
N VAL A 36 6.35 1.81 0.94
CA VAL A 36 7.08 2.74 0.06
C VAL A 36 8.43 2.11 -0.29
N ALA A 37 8.68 1.94 -1.59
CA ALA A 37 9.97 1.48 -2.11
C ALA A 37 10.99 2.62 -2.16
N GLU A 38 12.27 2.27 -2.21
CA GLU A 38 13.39 3.24 -2.31
C GLU A 38 13.29 4.13 -3.56
N ASN A 39 12.69 3.63 -4.64
CA ASN A 39 12.48 4.40 -5.87
C ASN A 39 11.25 5.34 -5.83
N GLY A 40 10.61 5.50 -4.66
CA GLY A 40 9.46 6.38 -4.48
C GLY A 40 8.11 5.78 -4.89
N LYS A 41 8.07 4.54 -5.40
CA LYS A 41 6.80 3.84 -5.64
C LYS A 41 6.14 3.46 -4.33
N ILE A 42 4.85 3.72 -4.24
CA ILE A 42 3.97 3.41 -3.13
C ILE A 42 3.07 2.26 -3.60
N PHE A 43 3.12 1.16 -2.86
CA PHE A 43 2.29 -0.02 -3.08
C PHE A 43 1.19 -0.01 -2.04
N VAL A 44 -0.05 0.22 -2.47
CA VAL A 44 -1.22 0.28 -1.59
C VAL A 44 -2.06 -0.96 -1.78
N LEU A 45 -2.14 -1.75 -0.73
CA LEU A 45 -2.93 -2.96 -0.63
C LEU A 45 -4.39 -2.62 -0.35
N GLY A 46 -5.28 -2.98 -1.26
CA GLY A 46 -6.72 -3.00 -1.06
C GLY A 46 -7.19 -4.33 -0.50
N ARG A 47 -8.03 -4.31 0.54
CA ARG A 47 -8.59 -5.51 1.19
C ARG A 47 -9.89 -6.00 0.57
N GLY A 48 -10.59 -5.13 -0.17
CA GLY A 48 -11.94 -5.38 -0.65
C GLY A 48 -12.95 -5.67 0.47
N SER A 49 -14.11 -6.19 0.10
CA SER A 49 -15.10 -6.76 1.01
C SER A 49 -15.63 -8.08 0.44
N ASP A 50 -16.26 -8.89 1.29
CA ASP A 50 -16.91 -10.14 0.83
C ASP A 50 -18.07 -9.88 -0.13
N SER A 51 -18.68 -8.70 -0.06
CA SER A 51 -19.74 -8.25 -0.97
C SER A 51 -19.21 -7.63 -2.28
N ASP A 52 -17.98 -7.15 -2.28
CA ASP A 52 -17.33 -6.56 -3.46
C ASP A 52 -15.82 -6.86 -3.48
N PRO A 53 -15.41 -7.96 -4.14
CA PRO A 53 -14.03 -8.41 -4.14
C PRO A 53 -13.12 -7.57 -5.06
N ARG A 54 -13.65 -6.59 -5.81
CA ARG A 54 -12.84 -5.76 -6.74
C ARG A 54 -11.74 -4.98 -6.04
N GLY A 55 -11.90 -4.71 -4.74
CA GLY A 55 -10.89 -4.03 -3.93
C GLY A 55 -9.68 -4.89 -3.58
N VAL A 56 -9.72 -6.22 -3.79
CA VAL A 56 -8.57 -7.10 -3.53
C VAL A 56 -7.54 -6.96 -4.64
N ARG A 57 -6.68 -5.95 -4.52
CA ARG A 57 -5.59 -5.65 -5.45
C ARG A 57 -4.55 -4.78 -4.77
N VAL A 58 -3.35 -4.76 -5.31
CA VAL A 58 -2.33 -3.76 -4.98
C VAL A 58 -2.35 -2.69 -6.07
N THR A 59 -2.53 -1.44 -5.67
CA THR A 59 -2.38 -0.26 -6.53
C THR A 59 -0.98 0.33 -6.37
N VAL A 60 -0.30 0.62 -7.47
CA VAL A 60 1.04 1.21 -7.46
C VAL A 60 0.99 2.64 -7.99
N MET A 61 1.48 3.60 -7.20
CA MET A 61 1.59 5.02 -7.58
C MET A 61 2.79 5.72 -6.94
N ASN A 62 3.03 7.00 -7.21
CA ASN A 62 4.01 7.84 -6.49
C ASN A 62 3.33 9.06 -5.82
N LEU A 63 4.13 9.96 -5.21
CA LEU A 63 3.64 11.17 -4.54
C LEU A 63 3.15 12.26 -5.50
N GLU A 64 3.50 12.13 -6.78
CA GLU A 64 3.08 12.95 -7.91
C GLU A 64 1.78 12.43 -8.55
N GLU A 65 1.18 11.40 -7.94
CA GLU A 65 -0.05 10.75 -8.39
C GLU A 65 0.03 10.04 -9.76
N GLU A 66 1.24 9.72 -10.21
CA GLU A 66 1.46 8.86 -11.37
C GLU A 66 1.03 7.43 -11.05
N TYR A 67 0.17 6.86 -11.89
CA TYR A 67 -0.35 5.51 -11.75
C TYR A 67 0.46 4.51 -12.57
N PHE A 68 1.04 3.51 -11.90
CA PHE A 68 1.87 2.48 -12.54
C PHE A 68 1.14 1.17 -12.80
N GLY A 69 -0.15 1.09 -12.46
CA GLY A 69 -0.95 -0.13 -12.63
C GLY A 69 -1.37 -0.77 -11.31
N THR A 70 -2.07 -1.90 -11.45
CA THR A 70 -2.49 -2.74 -10.33
C THR A 70 -2.21 -4.20 -10.60
N PHE A 71 -2.00 -4.97 -9.54
CA PHE A 71 -1.85 -6.42 -9.63
C PHE A 71 -2.55 -7.12 -8.46
N GLY A 72 -2.75 -8.43 -8.61
CA GLY A 72 -3.49 -9.25 -7.68
C GLY A 72 -5.01 -9.21 -7.91
N SER A 73 -5.69 -10.22 -7.40
CA SER A 73 -7.16 -10.32 -7.45
C SER A 73 -7.68 -11.14 -6.27
N PHE A 74 -8.99 -11.11 -6.05
CA PHE A 74 -9.62 -11.99 -5.07
C PHE A 74 -9.57 -13.45 -5.50
N GLY A 75 -9.22 -14.35 -4.58
CA GLY A 75 -9.31 -15.80 -4.80
C GLY A 75 -8.18 -16.57 -4.13
N LYS A 76 -8.04 -17.85 -4.50
CA LYS A 76 -7.08 -18.79 -3.89
C LYS A 76 -5.96 -19.25 -4.84
N GLY A 77 -5.99 -18.77 -6.09
CA GLY A 77 -4.98 -19.08 -7.09
C GLY A 77 -3.70 -18.26 -6.91
N GLU A 78 -2.71 -18.52 -7.77
CA GLU A 78 -1.47 -17.76 -7.81
C GLU A 78 -1.76 -16.27 -8.07
N GLY A 79 -1.12 -15.40 -7.30
CA GLY A 79 -1.36 -13.96 -7.35
C GLY A 79 -2.73 -13.53 -6.82
N GLN A 80 -3.52 -14.44 -6.24
CA GLN A 80 -4.79 -14.11 -5.62
C GLN A 80 -4.69 -14.10 -4.09
N ALA A 81 -5.56 -13.33 -3.45
CA ALA A 81 -5.65 -13.28 -2.00
C ALA A 81 -7.10 -13.25 -1.52
N ILE A 82 -7.31 -13.62 -0.27
CA ILE A 82 -8.56 -13.42 0.46
C ILE A 82 -8.18 -12.81 1.81
N TRP A 83 -8.78 -11.67 2.16
CA TRP A 83 -8.59 -10.99 3.45
C TRP A 83 -7.14 -10.63 3.80
N ASN A 84 -6.34 -10.28 2.79
CA ASN A 84 -5.01 -9.71 2.96
C ASN A 84 -4.99 -8.56 3.98
N ALA A 85 -4.00 -8.56 4.87
CA ALA A 85 -3.96 -7.67 6.02
C ALA A 85 -2.76 -6.72 5.99
N SER A 86 -1.65 -7.11 5.36
CA SER A 86 -0.49 -6.25 5.26
C SER A 86 0.31 -6.45 3.98
N ILE A 87 1.11 -5.44 3.63
CA ILE A 87 2.08 -5.49 2.54
C ILE A 87 3.43 -5.06 3.08
N ALA A 88 4.50 -5.73 2.64
CA ALA A 88 5.87 -5.37 2.92
C ALA A 88 6.70 -5.51 1.65
N ILE A 89 7.74 -4.69 1.55
CA ILE A 89 8.68 -4.72 0.44
C ILE A 89 9.98 -5.27 1.02
N GLU A 90 10.47 -6.35 0.42
CA GLU A 90 11.78 -6.87 0.78
C GLU A 90 12.87 -5.93 0.24
N ALA A 91 13.84 -5.59 1.06
CA ALA A 91 15.00 -4.84 0.63
C ALA A 91 15.96 -5.78 -0.13
N ASN A 92 15.82 -5.88 -1.46
CA ASN A 92 16.77 -6.59 -2.32
C ASN A 92 17.08 -5.76 -3.57
N SER A 93 18.37 -5.51 -3.79
CA SER A 93 18.96 -4.50 -4.68
C SER A 93 18.78 -4.73 -6.20
N VAL A 94 17.98 -5.70 -6.63
CA VAL A 94 17.86 -6.09 -8.06
C VAL A 94 16.41 -6.16 -8.54
N SER A 95 15.45 -6.44 -7.65
CA SER A 95 14.01 -6.36 -7.89
C SER A 95 13.28 -6.68 -6.59
N SER A 96 13.04 -5.69 -5.72
CA SER A 96 12.39 -5.90 -4.43
C SER A 96 11.03 -6.62 -4.59
N PRO A 97 10.91 -7.89 -4.18
CA PRO A 97 9.61 -8.55 -4.21
C PRO A 97 8.68 -7.89 -3.18
N VAL A 98 7.40 -7.86 -3.54
CA VAL A 98 6.33 -7.34 -2.69
C VAL A 98 5.61 -8.55 -2.09
N THR A 99 5.62 -8.65 -0.76
CA THR A 99 4.94 -9.75 -0.05
C THR A 99 3.67 -9.23 0.61
N ILE A 100 2.58 -9.96 0.41
CA ILE A 100 1.30 -9.74 1.07
C ILE A 100 1.18 -10.76 2.21
N ILE A 101 0.81 -10.28 3.41
CA ILE A 101 0.63 -11.07 4.64
C ILE A 101 -0.86 -11.10 4.99
#